data_AF-A0A7F8QBH7-F1
#
_entry.id   AF-A0A7F8QBH7-F1
#
_cell.length_a   1.000
_cell.length_b   1.000
_cell.length_c   1.000
_cell.angle_alpha   90.00
_cell.angle_beta   90.00
_cell.angle_gamma   90.00
#
_symmetry.space_group_name_H-M   'P 1'
#
loop_
_entity.id
_entity.type
_entity.pdbx_description
1 polymer ?
#
loop_
_entity_poly.entity_id
_entity_poly.type
_entity_poly.pdbx_seq_one_letter_code
_entity_poly.pdbx_strand_id
1 'polypeptide(L)' 'MEHIRKILGKNKETLEEEEQEKKQLSHPAHFGPRKYCLRECICEVEGQVPCPGLVPLPKELTGKYKAMLKASTQD' A
#
# COMPACT_ATOMS: atom_id res chain seq x y z
N MET A 1 -29.07 -18.84 -28.97
CA MET A 1 -28.16 -18.65 -27.82
C MET A 1 -28.88 -18.46 -26.49
N GLU A 2 -30.04 -17.79 -26.43
CA GLU A 2 -30.76 -17.56 -25.17
C GLU A 2 -31.24 -18.82 -24.44
N HIS A 3 -31.62 -19.87 -25.18
CA HIS A 3 -32.01 -21.15 -24.59
C HIS A 3 -30.90 -21.77 -23.73
N ILE A 4 -29.66 -21.76 -24.25
CA ILE A 4 -28.49 -22.29 -23.54
C ILE A 4 -28.17 -21.42 -22.32
N ARG A 5 -28.20 -20.08 -22.47
CA ARG A 5 -27.99 -19.15 -21.34
C ARG A 5 -29.04 -19.33 -20.23
N LYS A 6 -30.29 -19.63 -20.60
CA LYS A 6 -31.38 -19.85 -19.63
C LYS A 6 -31.22 -21.15 -18.83
N ILE A 7 -30.70 -22.21 -19.45
CA ILE A 7 -30.58 -23.53 -18.82
C ILE A 7 -29.24 -23.68 -18.09
N LEU A 8 -28.14 -23.18 -18.66
CA LEU A 8 -26.77 -23.42 -18.18
C LEU A 8 -26.01 -22.14 -17.78
N GLY A 9 -26.53 -20.96 -18.12
CA GLY A 9 -25.88 -19.69 -17.81
C GLY A 9 -26.09 -19.28 -16.36
N LYS A 10 -25.07 -18.67 -15.75
CA LYS A 10 -25.19 -18.04 -14.44
C LYS A 10 -26.17 -16.86 -14.50
N ASN A 11 -26.88 -16.63 -13.40
CA ASN A 11 -27.70 -15.44 -13.24
C ASN A 11 -26.82 -14.18 -13.14
N LYS A 12 -27.40 -13.03 -13.49
CA LYS A 12 -26.69 -11.75 -13.39
C LYS A 12 -26.26 -11.44 -11.96
N GLU A 13 -27.13 -11.71 -10.99
CA GLU A 13 -26.87 -11.52 -9.55
C GLU A 13 -25.60 -12.30 -9.12
N THR A 14 -25.50 -13.58 -9.48
CA THR A 14 -24.31 -14.40 -9.18
C THR A 14 -23.04 -13.85 -9.82
N LEU A 15 -23.13 -13.32 -11.04
CA LEU A 15 -21.97 -12.71 -11.70
C LEU A 15 -21.54 -11.40 -11.02
N GLU A 16 -22.50 -10.60 -10.57
CA GLU A 16 -22.25 -9.35 -9.84
C GLU A 16 -21.61 -9.62 -8.47
N GLU A 17 -22.11 -10.62 -7.73
CA GLU A 17 -21.53 -11.06 -6.46
C GLU A 17 -20.07 -11.54 -6.62
N GLU A 18 -19.81 -12.42 -7.60
CA GLU A 18 -18.46 -12.91 -7.90
C GLU A 18 -17.50 -11.78 -8.31
N GLU A 19 -18.00 -10.76 -9.02
CA GLU A 19 -17.21 -9.58 -9.36
C GLU A 19 -16.91 -8.72 -8.13
N GLN A 20 -17.90 -8.55 -7.25
CA GLN A 20 -17.76 -7.78 -6.03
C GLN A 20 -16.77 -8.42 -5.04
N GLU A 21 -16.80 -9.74 -4.89
CA GLU A 21 -15.81 -10.48 -4.09
C GLU A 21 -14.38 -10.27 -4.61
N LYS A 22 -14.18 -10.30 -5.93
CA LYS A 22 -12.86 -10.04 -6.53
C LYS A 22 -12.36 -8.63 -6.27
N LYS A 23 -13.25 -7.64 -6.26
CA LYS A 23 -12.90 -6.24 -5.93
C LYS A 23 -12.48 -6.08 -4.46
N GLN A 24 -13.05 -6.86 -3.54
CA GLN A 24 -12.68 -6.81 -2.12
C GLN A 24 -11.25 -7.29 -1.84
N LEU A 25 -10.70 -8.19 -2.67
CA LEU A 25 -9.31 -8.67 -2.55
C LEU A 25 -8.28 -7.54 -2.69
N SER A 26 -8.59 -6.50 -3.48
CA SER A 26 -7.75 -5.30 -3.62
C SER A 26 -8.18 -4.23 -2.60
N HIS A 27 -7.65 -4.32 -1.38
CA HIS A 27 -8.02 -3.38 -0.32
C HIS A 27 -7.25 -2.04 -0.42
N PRO A 28 -7.93 -0.87 -0.48
CA PRO A 28 -7.28 0.44 -0.64
C PRO A 28 -6.34 0.86 0.50
N ALA A 29 -6.50 0.25 1.68
CA ALA A 29 -5.64 0.52 2.83
C ALA A 29 -4.30 -0.24 2.76
N HIS A 30 -4.15 -1.21 1.86
CA HIS A 30 -2.90 -1.92 1.68
C HIS A 30 -1.84 -1.02 1.03
N PHE A 31 -0.60 -1.17 1.51
CA PHE A 31 0.59 -0.57 0.93
C PHE A 31 1.45 -1.68 0.32
N GLY A 32 2.01 -1.42 -0.86
CA GLY A 32 2.79 -2.41 -1.60
C GLY A 32 3.02 -1.98 -3.05
N PRO A 33 3.60 -2.85 -3.89
CA PRO A 33 3.95 -2.51 -5.27
C PRO A 33 2.78 -1.93 -6.05
N ARG A 34 3.04 -0.93 -6.92
CA ARG A 34 1.99 -0.26 -7.75
C ARG A 34 1.10 -1.20 -8.55
N LYS A 35 1.57 -2.42 -8.84
CA LYS A 35 0.79 -3.44 -9.55
C LYS A 35 -0.48 -3.85 -8.79
N TYR A 36 -0.44 -3.86 -7.46
CA TYR A 36 -1.52 -4.42 -6.62
C TYR A 36 -2.07 -3.44 -5.59
N CYS A 37 -1.29 -2.43 -5.19
CA CYS A 37 -1.66 -1.45 -4.18
C CYS A 37 -1.62 -0.04 -4.74
N LEU A 38 -2.46 0.84 -4.20
CA LEU A 38 -2.54 2.24 -4.64
C LEU A 38 -1.30 3.04 -4.24
N ARG A 39 -0.70 2.71 -3.10
CA ARG A 39 0.45 3.41 -2.50
C ARG A 39 1.54 2.40 -2.18
N GLU A 40 2.79 2.77 -2.40
CA GLU A 40 3.94 1.89 -2.12
C GLU A 40 4.50 2.13 -0.73
N CYS A 41 4.64 3.39 -0.38
CA CYS A 41 5.17 3.81 0.91
C CYS A 41 4.22 4.78 1.58
N ILE A 42 4.19 4.75 2.91
CA ILE A 42 3.34 5.65 3.70
C ILE A 42 3.78 7.12 3.59
N CYS A 43 4.99 7.41 3.11
CA CYS A 43 5.45 8.77 2.85
C CYS A 43 4.63 9.50 1.78
N GLU A 44 3.81 8.78 1.00
CA GLU A 44 2.85 9.36 0.06
C GLU A 44 1.61 9.96 0.75
N VAL A 45 1.41 9.67 2.03
CA VAL A 45 0.27 10.17 2.81
C VAL A 45 0.65 11.49 3.47
N GLU A 46 -0.16 12.52 3.24
CA GLU A 46 0.04 13.85 3.83
C GLU A 46 0.07 13.79 5.37
N GLY A 47 0.93 14.62 5.97
CA GLY A 47 1.16 14.65 7.43
C GLY A 47 2.11 13.57 7.95
N GLN A 48 2.51 12.59 7.12
CA GLN A 48 3.53 11.61 7.48
C GLN A 48 4.95 12.12 7.21
N VAL A 49 5.94 11.42 7.75
CA VAL A 49 7.35 11.73 7.52
C VAL A 49 7.69 11.49 6.04
N PRO A 50 8.27 12.48 5.34
CA PRO A 50 8.64 12.32 3.93
C PRO A 50 9.82 11.35 3.78
N CYS A 51 9.94 10.74 2.60
CA CYS A 51 11.06 9.85 2.30
C CYS A 51 12.39 10.64 2.28
N PRO A 52 13.46 10.16 2.94
CA PRO A 52 14.76 10.84 2.97
C PRO A 52 15.37 11.12 1.59
N GLY A 53 15.01 10.32 0.58
CA GLY A 53 15.45 10.51 -0.80
C GLY A 53 14.84 11.75 -1.49
N LEU A 54 13.71 12.24 -1.00
CA LEU A 54 13.04 13.45 -1.49
C LEU A 54 13.35 14.65 -0.60
N VAL A 55 13.22 14.47 0.71
CA VAL A 55 13.46 15.53 1.71
C VAL A 55 14.44 14.99 2.75
N PRO A 56 15.65 15.55 2.86
CA PRO A 56 16.62 15.08 3.83
C PRO A 56 16.09 15.27 5.25
N LEU A 57 16.17 14.21 6.05
CA LEU A 57 15.75 14.25 7.44
C LEU A 57 16.74 15.04 8.31
N PRO A 58 16.28 15.60 9.45
CA PRO A 58 17.15 16.27 10.43
C PRO A 58 18.32 15.39 10.88
N LYS A 59 19.47 16.04 11.17
CA LYS A 59 20.72 15.35 11.51
C LYS A 59 20.56 14.48 12.75
N GLU A 60 19.76 14.92 13.70
CA GLU A 60 19.44 14.26 14.96
C GLU A 60 18.81 12.87 14.73
N LEU A 61 18.12 12.68 13.61
CA LEU A 61 17.50 11.42 13.23
C LEU A 61 18.45 10.49 12.46
N THR A 62 19.57 11.01 11.93
CA THR A 62 20.53 10.22 11.16
C THR A 62 21.37 9.30 12.06
N GLY A 63 21.59 8.07 11.61
CA GLY A 63 22.36 7.08 12.37
C GLY A 63 23.81 7.51 12.65
N LYS A 64 24.46 8.17 11.67
CA LYS A 64 25.83 8.67 11.81
C LYS A 64 25.96 9.67 12.96
N TYR A 65 25.05 10.64 13.04
CA TYR A 65 25.07 11.66 14.09
C TYR A 65 24.81 11.05 15.47
N LYS A 66 23.84 10.14 15.59
CA LYS A 66 23.58 9.40 16.83
C LYS A 66 24.79 8.58 17.31
N ALA A 67 25.52 7.96 16.39
CA ALA A 67 26.71 7.19 16.72
C ALA A 67 27.84 8.08 17.26
N MET A 68 28.08 9.24 16.61
CA MET A 68 29.07 10.21 17.08
C MET A 68 28.75 10.73 18.48
N LEU A 69 27.48 11.10 18.73
CA LEU A 69 27.04 11.56 20.05
C LEU A 69 27.29 10.52 21.13
N LYS A 70 26.92 9.26 20.88
CA LYS A 70 27.14 8.14 21.81
C LYS A 70 28.63 7.93 22.11
N ALA A 71 29.49 7.98 21.10
CA ALA A 71 30.94 7.86 21.29
C ALA A 71 31.47 9.00 22.18
N SER A 72 31.04 10.24 21.95
CA SER A 72 31.46 11.39 22.75
C SER A 72 30.93 11.40 24.19
N THR A 73 29.96 10.54 24.54
CA THR A 73 29.44 10.43 25.92
C THR A 73 30.06 9.28 26.71
N GLN A 74 30.92 8.46 26.07
CA GLN A 74 31.58 7.31 26.70
C GLN A 74 33.03 7.59 27.10
N ASP A 75 33.55 8.79 26.79
CA ASP A 75 34.78 9.38 27.35
C ASP A 75 34.46 10.22 28.60
#